data_AF-A0AAJ3FT52-F1
#
_entry.id   AF-A0AAJ3FT52-F1
#
_cell.length_a   1.000
_cell.length_b   1.000
_cell.length_c   1.000
_cell.angle_alpha   90.00
_cell.angle_beta   90.00
_cell.angle_gamma   90.00
#
_symmetry.space_group_name_H-M   'P 1'
#
loop_
_entity.id
_entity.type
_entity.pdbx_description
1 polymer ?
#
loop_
_entity_poly.entity_id
_entity_poly.type
_entity_poly.pdbx_seq_one_letter_code
_entity_poly.pdbx_strand_id
1 'polypeptide(L)'
;MTAAQTLVDYLREHDLRLTTAESCTAGRIVTLLAEVPGSGSLIESGYVVYSPEAKQRLLGVSPRTIDTFNLTSREVAEEMALGALHDANANVAVATTGLLGPDDRDGIPAGTVCFAWAFDLNGQRALFSRCERFFGSRGQVQIWAAQYALQQLPAFHRRAVAGERR
;
A
#
# COMPACT_ATOMS: atom_id res chain seq x y z
N MET A 1 4.88 11.55 -18.21
CA MET A 1 5.16 11.66 -16.76
C MET A 1 4.96 10.28 -16.14
N THR A 2 5.87 9.79 -15.30
CA THR A 2 5.72 8.45 -14.67
C THR A 2 4.69 8.50 -13.54
N ALA A 3 4.13 7.35 -13.16
CA ALA A 3 3.22 7.26 -12.01
C ALA A 3 3.83 7.85 -10.72
N ALA A 4 5.12 7.62 -10.51
CA ALA A 4 5.85 8.16 -9.36
C ALA A 4 5.98 9.68 -9.40
N GLN A 5 6.34 10.26 -10.56
CA GLN A 5 6.44 11.72 -10.70
C GLN A 5 5.08 12.38 -10.43
N THR A 6 4.02 11.86 -11.04
CA THR A 6 2.65 12.37 -10.81
C THR A 6 2.25 12.27 -9.34
N LEU A 7 2.58 11.17 -8.65
CA LEU A 7 2.27 11.06 -7.23
C LEU A 7 3.10 12.04 -6.38
N VAL A 8 4.40 12.18 -6.65
CA VAL A 8 5.27 13.11 -5.90
C VAL A 8 4.77 14.55 -5.99
N ASP A 9 4.36 14.97 -7.19
CA ASP A 9 3.80 16.31 -7.37
C ASP A 9 2.47 16.46 -6.63
N TYR A 10 1.60 15.44 -6.67
CA TYR A 10 0.35 15.42 -5.92
C TYR A 10 0.56 15.48 -4.40
N LEU A 11 1.49 14.69 -3.86
CA LEU A 11 1.81 14.69 -2.42
C LEU A 11 2.29 16.07 -1.98
N ARG A 12 3.14 16.72 -2.79
CA ARG A 12 3.63 18.07 -2.52
C ARG A 12 2.53 19.12 -2.54
N GLU A 13 1.63 19.06 -3.52
CA GLU A 13 0.52 20.01 -3.67
C GLU A 13 -0.48 19.95 -2.50
N HIS A 14 -0.63 18.77 -1.89
CA HIS A 14 -1.61 18.51 -0.84
C HIS A 14 -1.04 18.36 0.56
N ASP A 15 0.23 18.75 0.79
CA ASP A 15 0.94 18.61 2.07
C ASP A 15 0.83 17.19 2.65
N LEU A 16 0.95 16.19 1.77
CA LEU A 16 0.88 14.78 2.13
C LEU A 16 2.28 14.21 2.33
N ARG A 17 2.44 13.48 3.42
CA ARG A 17 3.65 12.74 3.76
C ARG A 17 3.30 11.26 3.88
N LEU A 18 3.99 10.45 3.08
CA LEU A 18 3.66 9.06 2.81
C LEU A 18 4.51 8.09 3.63
N THR A 19 3.87 7.09 4.20
CA THR A 19 4.50 5.84 4.64
C THR A 19 4.02 4.66 3.79
N THR A 20 4.82 3.62 3.63
CA THR A 20 4.45 2.41 2.86
C THR A 20 4.57 1.14 3.70
N ALA A 21 3.68 0.17 3.47
CA ALA A 21 3.79 -1.19 3.99
C ALA A 21 3.75 -2.21 2.85
N GLU A 22 4.93 -2.68 2.45
CA GLU A 22 5.12 -3.51 1.27
C GLU A 22 5.39 -4.97 1.65
N SER A 23 4.58 -5.89 1.15
CA SER A 23 4.92 -7.32 1.13
C SER A 23 5.37 -7.69 -0.28
N CYS A 24 4.45 -8.06 -1.16
CA CYS A 24 4.79 -8.60 -2.49
C CYS A 24 5.55 -7.61 -3.40
N THR A 25 5.37 -6.30 -3.22
CA THR A 25 6.11 -5.29 -3.98
C THR A 25 7.56 -5.12 -3.50
N ALA A 26 7.91 -5.58 -2.30
CA ALA A 26 9.29 -5.68 -1.80
C ALA A 26 10.10 -4.37 -1.83
N GLY A 27 9.51 -3.24 -1.47
CA GLY A 27 10.19 -1.93 -1.48
C GLY A 27 10.15 -1.22 -2.84
N ARG A 28 9.47 -1.80 -3.83
CA ARG A 28 9.38 -1.23 -5.17
C ARG A 28 8.58 0.07 -5.20
N ILE A 29 7.59 0.26 -4.32
CA ILE A 29 6.85 1.52 -4.22
C ILE A 29 7.80 2.64 -3.78
N VAL A 30 8.55 2.42 -2.71
CA VAL A 30 9.55 3.39 -2.23
C VAL A 30 10.62 3.65 -3.28
N THR A 31 11.11 2.60 -3.94
CA THR A 31 12.14 2.74 -5.00
C THR A 31 11.65 3.65 -6.13
N LEU A 32 10.43 3.43 -6.64
CA LEU A 32 9.86 4.25 -7.72
C LEU A 32 9.72 5.71 -7.30
N LEU A 33 9.35 5.98 -6.06
CA LEU A 33 9.25 7.35 -5.54
C LEU A 33 10.61 8.00 -5.35
N ALA A 34 11.60 7.27 -4.83
CA ALA A 34 12.95 7.77 -4.60
C ALA A 34 13.71 8.11 -5.90
N GLU A 35 13.30 7.56 -7.05
CA GLU A 35 13.81 7.92 -8.37
C GLU A 35 13.44 9.36 -8.79
N VAL A 36 12.42 9.96 -8.16
CA VAL A 36 11.99 11.33 -8.44
C VAL A 36 12.81 12.34 -7.63
N PRO A 37 13.50 13.31 -8.25
CA PRO A 37 14.28 14.31 -7.53
C PRO A 37 13.44 15.08 -6.49
N GLY A 38 13.96 15.20 -5.27
CA GLY A 38 13.31 15.93 -4.18
C GLY A 38 12.11 15.22 -3.54
N SER A 39 11.84 13.96 -3.86
CA SER A 39 10.75 13.19 -3.23
C SER A 39 11.04 12.78 -1.78
N GLY A 40 12.31 12.77 -1.35
CA GLY A 40 12.72 12.31 -0.03
C GLY A 40 12.06 13.05 1.15
N SER A 41 11.65 14.30 0.98
CA SER A 41 10.90 15.04 2.02
C SER A 41 9.44 14.59 2.18
N LEU A 42 8.90 13.89 1.17
CA LEU A 42 7.52 13.41 1.12
C LEU A 42 7.38 11.95 1.57
N ILE A 43 8.49 11.20 1.63
CA ILE A 43 8.53 9.82 2.07
C ILE A 43 9.02 9.81 3.52
N GLU A 44 8.18 9.35 4.45
CA GLU A 44 8.53 9.27 5.86
C GLU A 44 9.20 7.94 6.22
N SER A 45 8.59 6.83 5.83
CA SER A 45 9.11 5.49 6.07
C SER A 45 8.58 4.50 5.05
N GLY A 46 9.27 3.36 4.96
CA GLY A 46 8.84 2.22 4.16
C GLY A 46 9.11 0.92 4.90
N TYR A 47 8.05 0.19 5.22
CA TYR A 47 8.11 -1.12 5.83
C TYR A 47 8.12 -2.18 4.73
N VAL A 48 9.12 -3.06 4.74
CA VAL A 48 9.11 -4.26 3.89
C VAL A 48 8.89 -5.48 4.78
N VAL A 49 7.67 -6.05 4.75
CA VAL A 49 7.22 -7.07 5.71
C VAL A 49 6.62 -8.30 5.02
N TYR A 50 7.39 -9.39 5.01
CA TYR A 50 6.98 -10.63 4.33
C TYR A 50 6.25 -11.61 5.23
N SER A 51 6.82 -11.93 6.39
CA SER A 51 6.28 -12.99 7.24
C SER A 51 5.03 -12.54 8.00
N PRO A 52 4.12 -13.46 8.35
CA PRO A 52 3.00 -13.17 9.25
C PRO A 52 3.46 -12.50 10.56
N GLU A 53 4.54 -12.98 11.15
CA GLU A 53 5.08 -12.50 12.42
C GLU A 53 5.64 -11.08 12.29
N ALA A 54 6.24 -10.75 11.14
CA ALA A 54 6.69 -9.39 10.85
C ALA A 54 5.50 -8.42 10.68
N LYS A 55 4.45 -8.85 9.98
CA LYS A 55 3.20 -8.08 9.84
C LYS A 55 2.56 -7.81 11.21
N GLN A 56 2.52 -8.82 12.08
CA GLN A 56 2.01 -8.69 13.44
C GLN A 56 2.86 -7.75 14.30
N ARG A 57 4.18 -7.98 14.36
CA ARG A 57 5.08 -7.24 15.25
C ARG A 57 5.30 -5.79 14.85
N LEU A 58 5.40 -5.51 13.55
CA LEU A 58 5.78 -4.18 13.05
C LEU A 58 4.58 -3.32 12.64
N LEU A 59 3.47 -3.95 12.23
CA LEU A 59 2.28 -3.24 11.75
C LEU A 59 1.02 -3.57 12.55
N GLY A 60 1.11 -4.36 13.61
CA GLY A 60 -0.04 -4.69 14.46
C GLY A 60 -1.13 -5.50 13.77
N VAL A 61 -0.82 -6.16 12.64
CA VAL A 61 -1.78 -7.04 11.95
C VAL A 61 -2.21 -8.15 12.91
N SER A 62 -3.51 -8.37 13.04
CA SER A 62 -4.08 -9.34 13.95
C SER A 62 -3.83 -10.77 13.45
N PRO A 63 -3.35 -11.70 14.30
CA PRO A 63 -3.26 -13.12 13.94
C PRO A 63 -4.60 -13.68 13.46
N ARG A 64 -5.71 -13.27 14.11
CA ARG A 64 -7.06 -13.71 13.74
C ARG A 64 -7.45 -13.28 12.33
N THR A 65 -7.00 -12.10 11.88
CA THR A 65 -7.28 -11.61 10.53
C THR A 65 -6.57 -12.47 9.49
N ILE A 66 -5.30 -12.84 9.75
CA ILE A 66 -4.55 -13.75 8.88
C ILE A 66 -5.21 -15.14 8.85
N ASP A 67 -5.59 -15.68 10.00
CA ASP A 67 -6.22 -17.01 10.08
C ASP A 67 -7.57 -17.07 9.36
N THR A 68 -8.34 -15.98 9.41
CA THR A 68 -9.69 -15.91 8.82
C THR A 68 -9.66 -15.63 7.32
N PHE A 69 -8.79 -14.69 6.89
CA PHE A 69 -8.82 -14.13 5.55
C PHE A 69 -7.59 -14.46 4.71
N ASN A 70 -6.60 -15.18 5.25
CA ASN A 70 -5.27 -15.41 4.66
C ASN A 70 -4.42 -14.14 4.45
N LEU A 71 -3.16 -14.32 4.06
CA LEU A 71 -2.18 -13.25 3.87
C LEU A 71 -2.44 -12.34 2.65
N THR A 72 -3.16 -12.83 1.64
CA THR A 72 -3.50 -12.11 0.41
C THR A 72 -4.97 -11.69 0.46
N SER A 73 -5.26 -10.72 1.31
CA SER A 73 -6.62 -10.25 1.58
C SER A 73 -6.67 -8.73 1.75
N ARG A 74 -7.88 -8.18 1.61
CA ARG A 74 -8.11 -6.74 1.84
C ARG A 74 -7.92 -6.41 3.31
N GLU A 75 -8.35 -7.30 4.18
CA GLU A 75 -8.33 -7.14 5.63
C GLU A 75 -6.89 -7.05 6.14
N VAL A 76 -5.99 -7.92 5.65
CA VAL A 76 -4.56 -7.79 5.97
C VAL A 76 -3.96 -6.52 5.39
N ALA A 77 -4.29 -6.13 4.15
CA ALA A 77 -3.81 -4.88 3.57
C ALA A 77 -4.29 -3.65 4.37
N GLU A 78 -5.55 -3.64 4.80
CA GLU A 78 -6.15 -2.59 5.62
C GLU A 78 -5.44 -2.43 6.96
N GLU A 79 -5.22 -3.54 7.68
CA GLU A 79 -4.48 -3.52 8.95
C GLU A 79 -3.03 -3.09 8.75
N MET A 80 -2.36 -3.54 7.68
CA MET A 80 -1.01 -3.09 7.34
C MET A 80 -0.94 -1.58 7.10
N ALA A 81 -1.90 -1.00 6.38
CA ALA A 81 -1.92 0.44 6.10
C ALA A 81 -2.19 1.26 7.36
N LEU A 82 -3.14 0.83 8.19
CA LEU A 82 -3.44 1.49 9.47
C LEU A 82 -2.27 1.38 10.45
N GLY A 83 -1.61 0.23 10.51
CA GLY A 83 -0.43 0.00 11.35
C GLY A 83 0.74 0.89 10.94
N ALA A 84 1.02 0.98 9.63
CA ALA A 84 2.06 1.86 9.12
C ALA A 84 1.78 3.33 9.45
N LEU A 85 0.52 3.76 9.37
CA LEU A 85 0.11 5.13 9.67
C LEU A 85 0.10 5.46 11.17
N HIS A 86 0.00 4.47 12.06
CA HIS A 86 -0.19 4.68 13.49
C HIS A 86 0.98 5.43 14.16
N ASP A 87 2.22 5.01 13.89
CA ASP A 87 3.43 5.54 14.53
C ASP A 87 4.26 6.44 13.59
N ALA A 88 3.84 6.58 12.33
CA ALA A 88 4.56 7.38 11.35
C ALA A 88 4.27 8.88 11.54
N ASN A 89 5.28 9.71 11.32
CA ASN A 89 5.07 11.17 11.18
C ASN A 89 4.56 11.49 9.76
N ALA A 90 3.48 10.82 9.37
CA ALA A 90 2.88 10.76 8.03
C ALA A 90 1.35 10.88 8.15
N ASN A 91 0.69 11.35 7.10
CA ASN A 91 -0.76 11.50 7.04
C ASN A 91 -1.41 10.65 5.92
N VAL A 92 -0.60 9.89 5.18
CA VAL A 92 -1.07 8.91 4.22
C VAL A 92 -0.22 7.64 4.27
N ALA A 93 -0.87 6.48 4.17
CA ALA A 93 -0.21 5.19 4.06
C ALA A 93 -0.74 4.39 2.86
N VAL A 94 0.15 3.63 2.22
CA VAL A 94 -0.22 2.62 1.22
C VAL A 94 0.33 1.26 1.60
N ALA A 95 -0.51 0.22 1.53
CA ALA A 95 -0.10 -1.14 1.83
C ALA A 95 -0.34 -2.10 0.65
N THR A 96 0.54 -3.09 0.50
CA THR A 96 0.41 -4.15 -0.51
C THR A 96 0.69 -5.53 0.08
N THR A 97 -0.19 -6.48 -0.23
CA THR A 97 0.02 -7.91 0.04
C THR A 97 -0.56 -8.74 -1.09
N GLY A 98 0.12 -9.82 -1.49
CA GLY A 98 -0.28 -10.51 -2.71
C GLY A 98 0.58 -11.69 -3.12
N LEU A 99 0.04 -12.45 -4.09
CA LEU A 99 0.66 -13.59 -4.72
C LEU A 99 1.04 -13.25 -6.15
N LEU A 100 2.30 -12.94 -6.39
CA LEU A 100 2.79 -12.55 -7.73
C LEU A 100 2.91 -13.72 -8.73
N GLY A 101 2.56 -14.94 -8.33
CA GLY A 101 2.69 -16.16 -9.14
C GLY A 101 4.10 -16.78 -9.14
N PRO A 102 4.34 -17.77 -10.03
CA PRO A 102 3.48 -18.12 -11.18
C PRO A 102 2.25 -18.97 -10.83
N ASP A 103 2.28 -19.70 -9.72
CA ASP A 103 1.24 -20.66 -9.39
C ASP A 103 0.20 -20.08 -8.43
N ASP A 104 -1.03 -20.57 -8.56
CA ASP A 104 -2.10 -20.35 -7.59
C ASP A 104 -1.72 -20.97 -6.24
N ARG A 105 -2.22 -20.41 -5.14
CA ARG A 105 -1.95 -20.91 -3.80
C ARG A 105 -3.17 -20.79 -2.92
N ASP A 106 -3.54 -21.87 -2.23
CA ASP A 106 -4.66 -21.91 -1.28
C ASP A 106 -5.98 -21.36 -1.87
N GLY A 107 -6.23 -21.64 -3.15
CA GLY A 107 -7.41 -21.15 -3.89
C GLY A 107 -7.31 -19.69 -4.36
N ILE A 108 -6.19 -19.01 -4.13
CA ILE A 108 -5.93 -17.65 -4.57
C ILE A 108 -5.21 -17.68 -5.92
N PRO A 109 -5.77 -17.05 -6.97
CA PRO A 109 -5.13 -17.01 -8.27
C PRO A 109 -3.80 -16.26 -8.26
N ALA A 110 -2.80 -16.76 -8.98
CA ALA A 110 -1.58 -16.05 -9.28
C ALA A 110 -1.87 -14.68 -9.91
N GLY A 111 -1.10 -13.69 -9.48
CA GLY A 111 -1.25 -12.30 -9.87
C GLY A 111 -2.22 -11.50 -8.98
N THR A 112 -2.87 -12.12 -8.00
CA THR A 112 -3.76 -11.43 -7.05
C THR A 112 -2.94 -10.58 -6.08
N VAL A 113 -3.21 -9.28 -6.05
CA VAL A 113 -2.62 -8.34 -5.10
C VAL A 113 -3.72 -7.50 -4.47
N CYS A 114 -3.68 -7.40 -3.15
CA CYS A 114 -4.57 -6.58 -2.36
C CYS A 114 -3.83 -5.34 -1.85
N PHE A 115 -4.56 -4.23 -1.87
CA PHE A 115 -4.09 -2.89 -1.63
C PHE A 115 -4.96 -2.21 -0.59
N ALA A 116 -4.36 -1.34 0.20
CA ALA A 116 -5.10 -0.39 1.02
C ALA A 116 -4.42 0.98 1.02
N TRP A 117 -5.24 2.03 1.12
CA TRP A 117 -4.82 3.41 1.26
C TRP A 117 -5.51 3.98 2.49
N ALA A 118 -4.71 4.39 3.48
CA ALA A 118 -5.20 5.02 4.69
C ALA A 118 -4.81 6.50 4.68
N PHE A 119 -5.73 7.37 5.10
CA PHE A 119 -5.53 8.81 5.18
C PHE A 119 -5.93 9.29 6.57
N ASP A 120 -5.08 10.14 7.16
CA ASP A 120 -5.42 10.88 8.38
C ASP A 120 -5.72 12.34 7.99
N LEU A 121 -7.00 12.71 8.11
CA LEU A 121 -7.49 14.05 7.83
C LEU A 121 -7.81 14.75 9.17
N ASN A 122 -6.77 15.23 9.85
CA ASN A 122 -6.87 15.93 11.13
C ASN A 122 -7.56 15.09 12.24
N GLY A 123 -7.10 13.85 12.41
CA GLY A 123 -7.64 12.90 13.38
C GLY A 123 -8.83 12.08 12.86
N GLN A 124 -9.32 12.38 11.65
CA GLN A 124 -10.36 11.58 11.00
C GLN A 124 -9.75 10.63 9.98
N ARG A 125 -9.84 9.33 10.25
CA ARG A 125 -9.30 8.29 9.37
C ARG A 125 -10.26 7.92 8.25
N ALA A 126 -9.76 7.87 7.03
CA ALA A 126 -10.41 7.24 5.88
C ALA A 126 -9.55 6.07 5.39
N LEU A 127 -10.18 4.97 4.97
CA LEU A 127 -9.51 3.74 4.59
C LEU A 127 -10.19 3.12 3.38
N PHE A 128 -9.46 3.00 2.27
CA PHE A 128 -9.96 2.38 1.05
C PHE A 128 -9.12 1.16 0.71
N SER A 129 -9.75 0.11 0.18
CA SER A 129 -9.05 -1.12 -0.20
C SER A 129 -9.62 -1.76 -1.47
N ARG A 130 -8.75 -2.46 -2.20
CA ARG A 130 -9.06 -3.17 -3.44
C ARG A 130 -8.18 -4.41 -3.55
N CYS A 131 -8.66 -5.44 -4.25
CA CYS A 131 -7.80 -6.49 -4.77
C CYS A 131 -7.91 -6.50 -6.29
N GLU A 132 -6.77 -6.61 -6.95
CA GLU A 132 -6.65 -6.67 -8.41
C GLU A 132 -5.89 -7.92 -8.81
N ARG A 133 -6.15 -8.40 -10.02
CA ARG A 133 -5.40 -9.49 -10.62
C ARG A 133 -4.62 -9.01 -11.83
N PHE A 134 -3.32 -9.19 -11.79
CA PHE A 134 -2.41 -8.84 -12.88
C PHE A 134 -1.94 -10.09 -13.63
N PHE A 135 -1.76 -9.98 -14.94
CA PHE A 135 -1.39 -11.10 -15.80
C PHE A 135 -0.03 -10.87 -16.44
N GLY A 136 1.01 -11.50 -15.88
CA GLY A 136 2.37 -11.40 -16.39
C GLY A 136 3.35 -12.21 -15.55
N SER A 137 4.63 -12.10 -15.88
CA SER A 137 5.70 -12.69 -15.05
C SER A 137 5.72 -12.06 -13.65
N ARG A 138 6.28 -12.80 -12.68
CA ARG A 138 6.44 -12.33 -11.30
C ARG A 138 7.02 -10.90 -11.21
N GLY A 139 8.06 -10.60 -11.99
CA GLY A 139 8.70 -9.28 -12.01
C GLY A 139 7.80 -8.19 -12.62
N GLN A 140 7.04 -8.51 -13.67
CA GLN A 140 6.06 -7.57 -14.25
C GLN A 140 4.94 -7.26 -13.26
N VAL A 141 4.37 -8.29 -12.62
CA VAL A 141 3.30 -8.09 -11.62
C VAL A 141 3.81 -7.24 -10.46
N GLN A 142 5.04 -7.45 -9.99
CA GLN A 142 5.64 -6.63 -8.94
C GLN A 142 5.66 -5.13 -9.31
N ILE A 143 6.11 -4.81 -10.53
CA ILE A 143 6.22 -3.44 -11.02
C ILE A 143 4.83 -2.83 -11.22
N TRP A 144 3.91 -3.55 -11.87
CA TRP A 144 2.57 -3.07 -12.13
C TRP A 144 1.76 -2.86 -10.84
N ALA A 145 1.89 -3.76 -9.87
CA ALA A 145 1.26 -3.58 -8.56
C ALA A 145 1.79 -2.33 -7.85
N ALA A 146 3.11 -2.10 -7.87
CA ALA A 146 3.69 -0.90 -7.27
C ALA A 146 3.20 0.38 -7.99
N GLN A 147 3.15 0.38 -9.32
CA GLN A 147 2.63 1.51 -10.09
C GLN A 147 1.14 1.76 -9.83
N TYR A 148 0.33 0.70 -9.76
CA TYR A 148 -1.09 0.79 -9.45
C TYR A 148 -1.32 1.41 -8.07
N ALA A 149 -0.55 0.97 -7.06
CA ALA A 149 -0.60 1.53 -5.71
C ALA A 149 -0.39 3.06 -5.70
N LEU A 150 0.56 3.55 -6.51
CA LEU A 150 0.85 4.98 -6.65
C LEU A 150 -0.26 5.73 -7.41
N GLN A 151 -0.77 5.14 -8.51
CA GLN A 151 -1.75 5.76 -9.39
C GLN A 151 -3.11 6.00 -8.73
N GLN A 152 -3.54 5.10 -7.85
CA GLN A 152 -4.87 5.19 -7.23
C GLN A 152 -4.94 6.17 -6.05
N LEU A 153 -3.81 6.45 -5.39
CA LEU A 153 -3.77 7.25 -4.16
C LEU A 153 -4.46 8.62 -4.32
N PRO A 154 -4.20 9.43 -5.37
CA PRO A 154 -4.86 10.72 -5.53
C PRO A 154 -6.38 10.64 -5.63
N ALA A 155 -6.92 9.57 -6.25
CA ALA A 155 -8.36 9.39 -6.39
C ALA A 155 -9.01 9.09 -5.03
N PHE A 156 -8.41 8.21 -4.24
CA PHE A 156 -8.92 7.91 -2.89
C PHE A 156 -8.74 9.07 -1.91
N HIS A 157 -7.65 9.82 -2.01
CA HIS A 157 -7.46 11.02 -1.19
C HIS A 157 -8.57 12.05 -1.44
N ARG A 158 -8.91 12.33 -2.72
CA ARG A 158 -10.01 13.25 -3.05
C ARG A 158 -11.35 12.78 -2.48
N ARG A 159 -11.64 11.48 -2.52
CA ARG A 159 -12.85 10.90 -1.89
C ARG A 159 -12.82 11.06 -0.38
N ALA A 160 -11.67 10.84 0.26
CA ALA A 160 -11.49 11.05 1.70
C ALA A 160 -11.79 12.50 2.11
N VAL A 161 -11.24 13.47 1.37
CA VAL A 161 -11.47 14.91 1.58
C VAL A 161 -12.93 15.28 1.34
N ALA A 162 -13.61 14.61 0.40
CA ALA A 162 -15.06 14.78 0.18
C ALA A 162 -15.95 14.15 1.28
N GLY A 163 -15.35 13.55 2.31
CA GLY A 163 -16.07 13.00 3.45
C GLY A 163 -16.29 11.48 3.40
N GLU A 164 -15.87 10.80 2.33
CA GLU A 164 -15.93 9.34 2.28
C GLU A 164 -14.91 8.70 3.24
N ARG A 165 -15.24 7.53 3.77
CA ARG A 165 -14.40 6.85 4.77
C ARG A 165 -14.02 5.43 4.41
N ARG A 166 -14.75 4.78 3.49
CA ARG A 166 -14.50 3.44 2.95
C ARG A 166 -14.96 3.32 1.50
#